data_AF-A0A1J4SDD0-F1
#
_entry.id   AF-A0A1J4SDD0-F1
#
_cell.length_a   1.000
_cell.length_b   1.000
_cell.length_c   1.000
_cell.angle_alpha   90.00
_cell.angle_beta   90.00
_cell.angle_gamma   90.00
#
_symmetry.space_group_name_H-M   'P 1'
#
loop_
_entity.id
_entity.type
_entity.pdbx_description
1 polymer ?
#
loop_
_entity_poly.entity_id
_entity_poly.type
_entity_poly.pdbx_seq_one_letter_code
_entity_poly.pdbx_strand_id
1 'polypeptide(L)'
;MKPKGSLRKGAKMEFVLKHLHPVKIKEIKPIGNGDRVCLDMMSNFKSGHGLLVGSYNRSLFLIHCETMPNQFVSKRPARVNAGPVSMYVLCSNFTTKYLNELKPGDALFTVDSKGKTSVNTVARSKIEPRPMLLIRGTHRIRGSVIFKLLYSEGQDYFNGYRSIFHLKERKTGKPISVLDVEKYRNKQTNICADLDVETIVQDAETVPLVCRDGRPKSMKQLKPGDRIMAYIQNPELQSRHFGMAYEGFCLER
;
A
#
# COMPACT_ATOMS: atom_id res chain seq x y z
N MET A 1 15.49 26.13 -12.91
CA MET A 1 15.77 25.60 -11.55
C MET A 1 15.72 24.07 -11.59
N LYS A 2 16.82 23.37 -11.25
CA LYS A 2 16.80 21.91 -11.08
C LYS A 2 16.09 21.59 -9.74
N PRO A 3 15.16 20.62 -9.68
CA PRO A 3 14.55 20.24 -8.41
C PRO A 3 15.63 19.71 -7.46
N LYS A 4 15.70 20.32 -6.27
CA LYS A 4 16.63 19.92 -5.20
C LYS A 4 16.34 18.47 -4.79
N GLY A 5 17.39 17.65 -4.79
CA GLY A 5 17.42 16.39 -4.04
C GLY A 5 16.89 15.14 -4.75
N SER A 6 17.41 14.76 -5.92
CA SER A 6 17.21 13.38 -6.39
C SER A 6 17.98 12.43 -5.45
N LEU A 7 17.26 11.64 -4.64
CA LEU A 7 17.86 10.57 -3.84
C LEU A 7 18.76 9.68 -4.73
N ARG A 8 19.99 9.38 -4.27
CA ARG A 8 20.92 8.46 -4.97
C ARG A 8 20.22 7.10 -5.19
N LYS A 9 20.50 6.41 -6.30
CA LYS A 9 19.86 5.13 -6.69
C LYS A 9 19.89 4.06 -5.58
N GLY A 10 20.93 4.04 -4.73
CA GLY A 10 21.02 3.18 -3.54
C GLY A 10 20.08 3.58 -2.39
N ALA A 11 19.98 4.86 -2.05
CA ALA A 11 19.06 5.38 -1.02
C ALA A 11 17.58 5.17 -1.41
N LYS A 12 17.29 5.16 -2.72
CA LYS A 12 15.98 4.88 -3.31
C LYS A 12 15.52 3.43 -3.10
N MET A 13 16.43 2.44 -3.07
CA MET A 13 16.09 1.04 -2.82
C MET A 13 15.81 0.74 -1.35
N GLU A 14 16.60 1.35 -0.47
CA GLU A 14 16.42 1.23 0.97
C GLU A 14 15.08 1.84 1.43
N PHE A 15 14.57 2.81 0.68
CA PHE A 15 13.31 3.49 0.95
C PHE A 15 12.11 2.54 0.93
N VAL A 16 11.86 1.80 -0.17
CA VAL A 16 10.66 0.94 -0.24
C VAL A 16 10.72 -0.18 0.79
N LEU A 17 11.91 -0.74 0.99
CA LEU A 17 12.16 -1.80 1.98
C LEU A 17 11.82 -1.35 3.41
N LYS A 18 12.15 -0.11 3.79
CA LYS A 18 11.83 0.43 5.13
C LYS A 18 10.33 0.60 5.40
N HIS A 19 9.51 0.67 4.33
CA HIS A 19 8.09 1.02 4.41
C HIS A 19 7.15 -0.12 4.00
N LEU A 20 7.68 -1.29 3.63
CA LEU A 20 6.88 -2.45 3.30
C LEU A 20 6.56 -3.24 4.58
N HIS A 21 5.29 -3.31 4.93
CA HIS A 21 4.84 -3.91 6.18
C HIS A 21 3.70 -4.91 5.98
N PRO A 22 3.62 -5.96 6.83
CA PRO A 22 2.46 -6.82 6.85
C PRO A 22 1.26 -6.10 7.47
N VAL A 23 0.15 -6.13 6.74
CA VAL A 23 -1.18 -5.69 7.14
C VAL A 23 -2.00 -6.93 7.50
N LYS A 24 -2.64 -6.92 8.67
CA LYS A 24 -3.55 -8.00 9.08
C LYS A 24 -4.94 -7.72 8.51
N ILE A 25 -5.42 -8.58 7.63
CA ILE A 25 -6.76 -8.46 7.03
C ILE A 25 -7.84 -8.61 8.11
N LYS A 26 -8.86 -7.77 8.04
CA LYS A 26 -9.99 -7.70 8.98
C LYS A 26 -11.32 -7.96 8.30
N GLU A 27 -11.52 -7.38 7.12
CA GLU A 27 -12.77 -7.42 6.39
C GLU A 27 -12.48 -7.62 4.90
N ILE A 28 -13.32 -8.44 4.26
CA ILE A 28 -13.37 -8.61 2.81
C ILE A 28 -14.84 -8.52 2.45
N LYS A 29 -15.21 -7.53 1.63
CA LYS A 29 -16.62 -7.22 1.35
C LYS A 29 -16.83 -6.96 -0.15
N PRO A 30 -17.76 -7.65 -0.82
CA PRO A 30 -18.19 -7.28 -2.17
C PRO A 30 -18.82 -5.89 -2.20
N ILE A 31 -18.44 -5.08 -3.19
CA ILE A 31 -18.92 -3.68 -3.31
C ILE A 31 -19.52 -3.36 -4.69
N GLY A 32 -19.82 -4.39 -5.49
CA GLY A 32 -20.40 -4.22 -6.83
C GLY A 32 -19.36 -4.21 -7.94
N ASN A 33 -19.74 -3.67 -9.10
CA ASN A 33 -18.87 -3.59 -10.27
C ASN A 33 -18.10 -2.27 -10.29
N GLY A 34 -16.88 -2.30 -10.81
CA GLY A 34 -16.10 -1.11 -11.12
C GLY A 34 -15.22 -1.32 -12.35
N ASP A 35 -14.74 -0.22 -12.92
CA ASP A 35 -13.83 -0.23 -14.07
C ASP A 35 -12.43 -0.61 -13.62
N ARG A 36 -12.04 -1.87 -13.86
CA ARG A 36 -10.74 -2.40 -13.45
C ARG A 36 -9.69 -2.09 -14.51
N VAL A 37 -8.58 -1.51 -14.07
CA VAL A 37 -7.37 -1.29 -14.87
C VAL A 37 -6.46 -2.52 -14.77
N CYS A 38 -6.15 -3.08 -15.93
CA CYS A 38 -5.21 -4.17 -16.12
C CYS A 38 -3.99 -3.62 -16.85
N LEU A 39 -2.82 -3.76 -16.25
CA LEU A 39 -1.56 -3.27 -16.80
C LEU A 39 -0.77 -4.44 -17.38
N ASP A 40 -0.38 -4.30 -18.65
CA ASP A 40 0.63 -5.15 -19.26
C ASP A 40 1.94 -4.36 -19.37
N MET A 41 3.03 -4.96 -18.95
CA MET A 41 4.35 -4.36 -18.93
C MET A 41 5.19 -4.76 -20.13
N MET A 42 6.21 -3.95 -20.46
CA MET A 42 7.16 -4.20 -21.55
C MET A 42 8.05 -5.42 -21.31
N SER A 43 8.24 -5.81 -20.04
CA SER A 43 9.03 -6.98 -19.67
C SER A 43 8.29 -7.83 -18.64
N ASN A 44 8.57 -9.13 -18.67
CA ASN A 44 8.06 -10.07 -17.67
C ASN A 44 8.55 -9.70 -16.27
N PHE A 45 7.65 -9.85 -15.28
CA PHE A 45 8.02 -9.74 -13.88
C PHE A 45 8.86 -10.94 -13.46
N LYS A 46 9.76 -10.71 -12.51
CA LYS A 46 10.39 -11.81 -11.76
C LYS A 46 9.36 -12.44 -10.84
N SER A 47 9.55 -13.70 -10.49
CA SER A 47 8.69 -14.39 -9.52
C SER A 47 8.62 -13.59 -8.20
N GLY A 48 7.44 -13.58 -7.58
CA GLY A 48 7.19 -12.81 -6.34
C GLY A 48 7.11 -11.28 -6.49
N HIS A 49 7.31 -10.72 -7.70
CA HIS A 49 7.20 -9.27 -7.89
C HIS A 49 5.78 -8.84 -8.25
N GLY A 50 5.46 -7.59 -7.93
CA GLY A 50 4.16 -6.98 -8.20
C GLY A 50 4.25 -5.46 -8.31
N LEU A 51 3.10 -4.80 -8.25
CA LEU A 51 2.97 -3.35 -8.19
C LEU A 51 2.38 -2.94 -6.84
N LEU A 52 2.78 -1.77 -6.35
CA LEU A 52 2.20 -1.16 -5.17
C LEU A 52 1.00 -0.31 -5.60
N VAL A 53 -0.20 -0.76 -5.23
CA VAL A 53 -1.47 -0.15 -5.61
C VAL A 53 -2.40 -0.05 -4.41
N GLY A 54 -3.12 1.05 -4.24
CA GLY A 54 -4.06 1.19 -3.12
C GLY A 54 -5.05 2.34 -3.26
N SER A 55 -6.06 2.35 -2.40
CA SER A 55 -7.10 3.39 -2.35
C SER A 55 -6.52 4.77 -2.02
N TYR A 56 -5.46 4.78 -1.23
CA TYR A 56 -4.83 6.01 -0.75
C TYR A 56 -3.33 5.95 -1.01
N ASN A 57 -2.71 7.10 -1.25
CA ASN A 57 -1.26 7.14 -1.43
C ASN A 57 -0.47 6.73 -0.18
N ARG A 58 -1.08 6.84 1.01
CA ARG A 58 -0.48 6.45 2.30
C ARG A 58 -0.37 4.94 2.50
N SER A 59 -1.18 4.15 1.79
CA SER A 59 -1.21 2.68 1.93
C SER A 59 -1.44 2.01 0.59
N LEU A 60 -0.39 1.41 0.04
CA LEU A 60 -0.42 0.73 -1.26
C LEU A 60 -0.15 -0.77 -1.05
N PHE A 61 -1.12 -1.62 -1.34
CA PHE A 61 -0.98 -3.07 -1.26
C PHE A 61 -0.09 -3.59 -2.39
N LEU A 62 0.68 -4.64 -2.09
CA LEU A 62 1.51 -5.30 -3.09
C LEU A 62 0.66 -6.31 -3.88
N ILE A 63 0.21 -5.88 -5.05
CA ILE A 63 -0.56 -6.69 -6.01
C ILE A 63 0.43 -7.42 -6.91
N HIS A 64 0.42 -8.74 -6.81
CA HIS A 64 1.34 -9.62 -7.52
C HIS A 64 0.97 -9.74 -9.00
N CYS A 65 1.97 -9.98 -9.85
CA CYS A 65 1.75 -10.27 -11.26
C CYS A 65 1.07 -11.63 -11.48
N GLU A 66 0.37 -11.80 -12.60
CA GLU A 66 -0.40 -13.00 -12.96
C GLU A 66 0.53 -14.19 -13.34
N THR A 67 1.44 -14.57 -12.44
CA THR A 67 2.44 -15.64 -12.62
C THR A 67 2.06 -16.95 -11.93
N MET A 68 1.00 -16.95 -11.11
CA MET A 68 0.47 -18.18 -10.53
C MET A 68 -0.26 -18.98 -11.62
N PRO A 69 0.02 -20.29 -11.77
CA PRO A 69 -0.81 -21.13 -12.61
C PRO A 69 -2.20 -21.23 -11.97
N ASN A 70 -3.26 -21.09 -12.76
CA ASN A 70 -4.61 -21.48 -12.36
C ASN A 70 -5.21 -22.42 -13.41
N GLN A 71 -6.34 -23.04 -13.09
CA GLN A 71 -6.99 -24.02 -13.97
C GLN A 71 -7.71 -23.39 -15.17
N PHE A 72 -7.87 -22.07 -15.18
CA PHE A 72 -8.73 -21.36 -16.13
C PHE A 72 -7.95 -20.54 -17.18
N VAL A 73 -6.70 -20.16 -16.89
CA VAL A 73 -5.89 -19.22 -17.68
C VAL A 73 -4.40 -19.55 -17.57
N SER A 74 -3.70 -19.48 -18.69
CA SER A 74 -2.24 -19.57 -18.73
C SER A 74 -1.57 -18.38 -18.02
N LYS A 75 -0.37 -18.59 -17.47
CA LYS A 75 0.40 -17.53 -16.80
C LYS A 75 0.66 -16.36 -17.74
N ARG A 76 0.52 -15.14 -17.23
CA ARG A 76 0.82 -13.88 -17.94
C ARG A 76 1.82 -13.07 -17.11
N PRO A 77 3.11 -13.44 -17.15
CA PRO A 77 4.12 -12.86 -16.28
C PRO A 77 4.35 -11.36 -16.46
N ALA A 78 3.89 -10.74 -17.55
CA ALA A 78 3.95 -9.29 -17.77
C ALA A 78 2.71 -8.53 -17.26
N ARG A 79 1.68 -9.23 -16.73
CA ARG A 79 0.37 -8.66 -16.41
C ARG A 79 0.15 -8.46 -14.91
N VAL A 80 -0.50 -7.35 -14.55
CA VAL A 80 -1.03 -7.08 -13.21
C VAL A 80 -2.46 -6.57 -13.32
N ASN A 81 -3.38 -7.25 -12.63
CA ASN A 81 -4.76 -6.81 -12.47
C ASN A 81 -4.82 -5.83 -11.29
N ALA A 82 -4.59 -4.54 -11.57
CA ALA A 82 -4.21 -3.56 -10.56
C ALA A 82 -5.36 -3.09 -9.66
N GLY A 83 -6.59 -2.97 -10.17
CA GLY A 83 -7.74 -2.51 -9.38
C GLY A 83 -8.57 -1.47 -10.12
N PRO A 84 -9.55 -0.82 -9.45
CA PRO A 84 -10.40 0.17 -10.11
C PRO A 84 -9.64 1.43 -10.53
N VAL A 85 -10.15 2.13 -11.54
CA VAL A 85 -9.58 3.36 -12.14
C VAL A 85 -9.08 4.42 -11.16
N SER A 86 -9.72 4.55 -9.99
CA SER A 86 -9.41 5.55 -8.96
C SER A 86 -8.30 5.15 -7.98
N MET A 87 -7.72 3.95 -8.08
CA MET A 87 -6.61 3.57 -7.20
C MET A 87 -5.31 4.27 -7.61
N TYR A 88 -4.45 4.50 -6.63
CA TYR A 88 -3.10 5.01 -6.85
C TYR A 88 -2.11 3.87 -7.13
N VAL A 89 -1.11 4.13 -7.97
CA VAL A 89 0.07 3.26 -8.16
C VAL A 89 1.37 4.01 -7.89
N LEU A 90 2.40 3.33 -7.36
CA LEU A 90 3.72 3.91 -7.14
C LEU A 90 4.57 3.93 -8.43
N CYS A 91 4.91 5.13 -8.90
CA CYS A 91 5.77 5.37 -10.06
C CYS A 91 7.27 5.30 -9.69
N SER A 92 8.13 5.03 -10.68
CA SER A 92 9.58 4.85 -10.52
C SER A 92 10.35 6.10 -10.04
N ASN A 93 9.72 7.27 -10.12
CA ASN A 93 10.19 8.55 -9.60
C ASN A 93 9.76 8.80 -8.14
N PHE A 94 9.17 7.81 -7.47
CA PHE A 94 8.56 7.95 -6.15
C PHE A 94 7.40 8.95 -6.14
N THR A 95 6.64 9.09 -7.22
CA THR A 95 5.32 9.75 -7.20
C THR A 95 4.22 8.71 -7.28
N THR A 96 2.97 9.12 -7.04
CA THR A 96 1.79 8.29 -7.33
C THR A 96 1.02 8.85 -8.51
N LYS A 97 0.34 7.99 -9.26
CA LYS A 97 -0.63 8.35 -10.30
C LYS A 97 -1.91 7.55 -10.08
N TYR A 98 -3.05 8.07 -10.54
CA TYR A 98 -4.24 7.22 -10.64
C TYR A 98 -4.05 6.18 -11.74
N LEU A 99 -4.67 5.01 -11.59
CA LEU A 99 -4.52 3.92 -12.56
C LEU A 99 -5.05 4.31 -13.95
N ASN A 100 -6.10 5.14 -14.04
CA ASN A 100 -6.64 5.62 -15.32
C ASN A 100 -5.74 6.64 -16.04
N GLU A 101 -4.79 7.27 -15.34
CA GLU A 101 -3.86 8.24 -15.94
C GLU A 101 -2.66 7.57 -16.62
N LEU A 102 -2.48 6.27 -16.39
CA LEU A 102 -1.35 5.52 -16.91
C LEU A 102 -1.44 5.32 -18.42
N LYS A 103 -0.35 5.65 -19.10
CA LYS A 103 -0.20 5.49 -20.55
C LYS A 103 0.98 4.56 -20.86
N PRO A 104 0.98 3.92 -22.04
CA PRO A 104 2.18 3.25 -22.55
C PRO A 104 3.39 4.20 -22.46
N GLY A 105 4.51 3.69 -21.95
CA GLY A 105 5.72 4.48 -21.69
C GLY A 105 5.89 4.96 -20.24
N ASP A 106 4.83 4.95 -19.41
CA ASP A 106 4.97 5.27 -17.99
C ASP A 106 5.81 4.21 -17.26
N ALA A 107 6.75 4.65 -16.43
CA ALA A 107 7.68 3.79 -15.71
C ALA A 107 7.29 3.62 -14.24
N LEU A 108 6.99 2.38 -13.83
CA LEU A 108 6.53 2.02 -12.49
C LEU A 108 7.58 1.24 -11.71
N PHE A 109 7.50 1.31 -10.38
CA PHE A 109 8.23 0.37 -9.54
C PHE A 109 7.56 -1.00 -9.56
N THR A 110 8.38 -2.01 -9.77
CA THR A 110 8.06 -3.42 -9.49
C THR A 110 8.75 -3.79 -8.18
N VAL A 111 8.02 -4.44 -7.27
CA VAL A 111 8.47 -4.66 -5.89
C VAL A 111 8.26 -6.12 -5.50
N ASP A 112 9.20 -6.72 -4.79
CA ASP A 112 9.03 -8.05 -4.18
C ASP A 112 8.63 -7.97 -2.71
N SER A 113 8.34 -9.13 -2.10
CA SER A 113 7.95 -9.22 -0.69
C SER A 113 9.02 -8.76 0.30
N LYS A 114 10.28 -8.63 -0.15
CA LYS A 114 11.41 -8.14 0.65
C LYS A 114 11.65 -6.65 0.43
N GLY A 115 10.86 -5.99 -0.42
CA GLY A 115 11.03 -4.58 -0.76
C GLY A 115 12.14 -4.32 -1.79
N LYS A 116 12.70 -5.36 -2.42
CA LYS A 116 13.60 -5.18 -3.56
C LYS A 116 12.79 -4.62 -4.71
N THR A 117 13.31 -3.57 -5.34
CA THR A 117 12.59 -2.94 -6.46
C THR A 117 13.39 -2.97 -7.76
N SER A 118 12.66 -2.99 -8.86
CA SER A 118 13.14 -2.76 -10.21
C SER A 118 12.17 -1.85 -10.95
N VAL A 119 12.59 -1.25 -12.05
CA VAL A 119 11.71 -0.42 -12.89
C VAL A 119 11.21 -1.25 -14.06
N ASN A 120 9.94 -1.10 -14.39
CA ASN A 120 9.34 -1.66 -15.59
C ASN A 120 8.41 -0.62 -16.23
N THR A 121 8.21 -0.72 -17.54
CA THR A 121 7.47 0.27 -18.32
C THR A 121 6.13 -0.31 -18.73
N VAL A 122 5.07 0.49 -18.61
CA VAL A 122 3.73 0.14 -19.07
C VAL A 122 3.75 0.01 -20.59
N ALA A 123 3.31 -1.14 -21.10
CA ALA A 123 3.12 -1.39 -22.54
C ALA A 123 1.66 -1.16 -22.94
N ARG A 124 0.71 -1.56 -22.08
CA ARG A 124 -0.73 -1.40 -22.31
C ARG A 124 -1.47 -1.21 -20.99
N SER A 125 -2.47 -0.33 -21.01
CA SER A 125 -3.46 -0.16 -19.94
C SER A 125 -4.83 -0.51 -20.50
N LYS A 126 -5.48 -1.54 -19.95
CA LYS A 126 -6.82 -1.99 -20.35
C LYS A 126 -7.81 -1.71 -19.23
N ILE A 127 -8.91 -1.05 -19.55
CA ILE A 127 -10.00 -0.76 -18.62
C ILE A 127 -11.20 -1.63 -19.01
N GLU A 128 -11.74 -2.38 -18.06
CA GLU A 128 -12.96 -3.17 -18.29
C GLU A 128 -13.73 -3.37 -16.97
N PRO A 129 -15.08 -3.41 -17.03
CA PRO A 129 -15.92 -3.56 -15.85
C PRO A 129 -15.76 -4.95 -15.23
N ARG A 130 -15.59 -5.01 -13.90
CA ARG A 130 -15.43 -6.27 -13.14
C ARG A 130 -16.03 -6.15 -11.73
N PRO A 131 -16.47 -7.27 -11.14
CA PRO A 131 -16.85 -7.30 -9.73
C PRO A 131 -15.65 -6.98 -8.83
N MET A 132 -15.90 -6.24 -7.75
CA MET A 132 -14.89 -5.69 -6.85
C MET A 132 -15.11 -6.12 -5.40
N LEU A 133 -13.99 -6.27 -4.69
CA LEU A 133 -13.91 -6.49 -3.25
C LEU A 133 -13.22 -5.30 -2.58
N LEU A 134 -13.86 -4.74 -1.55
CA LEU A 134 -13.20 -3.92 -0.55
C LEU A 134 -12.44 -4.82 0.42
N ILE A 135 -11.17 -4.51 0.64
CA ILE A 135 -10.32 -5.16 1.63
C ILE A 135 -9.96 -4.15 2.68
N ARG A 136 -10.24 -4.46 3.95
CA ARG A 136 -9.75 -3.68 5.09
C ARG A 136 -8.83 -4.49 5.97
N GLY A 137 -7.82 -3.82 6.51
CA GLY A 137 -6.89 -4.42 7.45
C GLY A 137 -6.29 -3.39 8.40
N THR A 138 -5.44 -3.87 9.30
CA THR A 138 -4.69 -2.99 10.19
C THR A 138 -3.19 -3.26 10.14
N HIS A 139 -2.42 -2.18 10.19
CA HIS A 139 -0.98 -2.21 10.42
C HIS A 139 -0.67 -1.76 11.85
N ARG A 140 0.16 -2.53 12.56
CA ARG A 140 0.52 -2.25 13.96
C ARG A 140 1.66 -1.23 14.02
N ILE A 141 1.38 -0.06 14.59
CA ILE A 141 2.37 0.98 14.87
C ILE A 141 2.89 0.84 16.31
N ARG A 142 4.21 0.91 16.49
CA ARG A 142 4.87 0.84 17.80
C ARG A 142 4.75 2.19 18.52
N GLY A 143 4.66 2.19 19.85
CA GLY A 143 4.57 3.43 20.62
C GLY A 143 5.69 4.43 20.36
N SER A 144 6.94 3.99 20.15
CA SER A 144 8.04 4.90 19.80
C SER A 144 7.80 5.69 18.51
N VAL A 145 7.11 5.09 17.55
CA VAL A 145 6.70 5.78 16.31
C VAL A 145 5.56 6.75 16.63
N ILE A 146 4.56 6.34 17.41
CA ILE A 146 3.43 7.20 17.81
C ILE A 146 3.93 8.50 18.47
N PHE A 147 4.89 8.41 19.39
CA PHE A 147 5.48 9.59 20.02
C PHE A 147 6.22 10.48 19.01
N LYS A 148 6.96 9.91 18.06
CA LYS A 148 7.54 10.71 16.98
C LYS A 148 6.44 11.43 16.18
N LEU A 149 5.35 10.75 15.82
CA LEU A 149 4.25 11.37 15.08
C LEU A 149 3.58 12.50 15.86
N LEU A 150 3.49 12.39 17.18
CA LEU A 150 2.83 13.40 18.02
C LEU A 150 3.68 14.65 18.26
N TYR A 151 5.01 14.52 18.34
CA TYR A 151 5.90 15.60 18.81
C TYR A 151 6.98 16.01 17.80
N SER A 152 6.93 15.52 16.56
CA SER A 152 7.78 16.00 15.46
C SER A 152 6.94 16.73 14.41
N GLU A 153 7.53 17.07 13.27
CA GLU A 153 6.85 17.64 12.09
C GLU A 153 5.64 16.80 11.59
N GLY A 154 5.44 15.58 12.09
CA GLY A 154 4.27 14.74 11.82
C GLY A 154 3.00 15.04 12.65
N GLN A 155 2.98 16.09 13.47
CA GLN A 155 1.85 16.37 14.38
C GLN A 155 0.53 16.61 13.62
N ASP A 156 0.58 17.32 12.49
CA ASP A 156 -0.60 17.56 11.64
C ASP A 156 -1.11 16.26 10.99
N TYR A 157 -0.19 15.37 10.60
CA TYR A 157 -0.53 14.04 10.10
C TYR A 157 -1.30 13.25 11.15
N PHE A 158 -0.77 13.18 12.39
CA PHE A 158 -1.46 12.46 13.45
C PHE A 158 -2.83 13.06 13.75
N ASN A 159 -2.91 14.39 13.87
CA ASN A 159 -4.14 15.10 14.22
C ASN A 159 -5.26 14.89 13.21
N GLY A 160 -4.94 14.98 11.93
CA GLY A 160 -5.95 14.81 10.90
C GLY A 160 -6.35 13.35 10.63
N TYR A 161 -5.48 12.38 10.99
CA TYR A 161 -5.76 10.95 10.86
C TYR A 161 -6.15 10.24 12.16
N ARG A 162 -6.41 10.95 13.27
CA ARG A 162 -6.76 10.32 14.57
C ARG A 162 -7.83 9.23 14.46
N SER A 163 -8.80 9.38 13.56
CA SER A 163 -9.88 8.41 13.34
C SER A 163 -9.43 7.04 12.85
N ILE A 164 -8.27 6.95 12.19
CA ILE A 164 -7.73 5.70 11.65
C ILE A 164 -6.59 5.15 12.53
N PHE A 165 -6.25 5.83 13.63
CA PHE A 165 -5.28 5.38 14.62
C PHE A 165 -5.98 4.92 15.90
N HIS A 166 -6.06 3.61 16.09
CA HIS A 166 -6.67 3.02 17.27
C HIS A 166 -5.60 2.72 18.33
N LEU A 167 -5.34 3.72 19.18
CA LEU A 167 -4.41 3.62 20.30
C LEU A 167 -4.88 2.61 21.34
N LYS A 168 -3.94 1.79 21.82
CA LYS A 168 -4.22 0.81 22.86
C LYS A 168 -2.99 0.37 23.64
N GLU A 169 -3.24 -0.11 24.84
CA GLU A 169 -2.21 -0.73 25.67
C GLU A 169 -1.78 -2.06 25.03
N ARG A 170 -0.46 -2.27 24.94
CA ARG A 170 0.12 -3.40 24.22
C ARG A 170 -0.19 -4.74 24.88
N LYS A 171 -0.26 -4.79 26.22
CA LYS A 171 -0.49 -6.02 26.98
C LYS A 171 -1.97 -6.39 27.03
N THR A 172 -2.83 -5.45 27.42
CA THR A 172 -4.26 -5.71 27.65
C THR A 172 -5.10 -5.52 26.39
N GLY A 173 -4.61 -4.77 25.41
CA GLY A 173 -5.39 -4.37 24.24
C GLY A 173 -6.42 -3.28 24.54
N LYS A 174 -6.49 -2.77 25.78
CA LYS A 174 -7.45 -1.74 26.20
C LYS A 174 -7.23 -0.45 25.39
N PRO A 175 -8.30 0.17 24.83
CA PRO A 175 -8.17 1.44 24.13
C PRO A 175 -7.57 2.53 25.01
N ILE A 176 -6.75 3.38 24.42
CA ILE A 176 -6.12 4.54 25.06
C ILE A 176 -6.66 5.80 24.39
N SER A 177 -7.13 6.77 25.18
CA SER A 177 -7.47 8.08 24.65
C SER A 177 -6.21 8.83 24.20
N VAL A 178 -6.30 9.61 23.13
CA VAL A 178 -5.19 10.48 22.68
C VAL A 178 -4.72 11.40 23.82
N LEU A 179 -5.64 11.86 24.68
CA LEU A 179 -5.34 12.71 25.83
C LEU A 179 -4.48 12.01 26.90
N ASP A 180 -4.54 10.68 26.94
CA ASP A 180 -3.81 9.86 27.91
C ASP A 180 -2.44 9.40 27.39
N VAL A 181 -2.10 9.68 26.13
CA VAL A 181 -0.85 9.20 25.54
C VAL A 181 0.37 9.71 26.31
N GLU A 182 0.33 10.94 26.84
CA GLU A 182 1.42 11.51 27.62
C GLU A 182 1.81 10.70 28.85
N LYS A 183 0.86 9.97 29.45
CA LYS A 183 1.12 9.06 30.59
C LYS A 183 2.12 7.95 30.24
N TYR A 184 2.34 7.72 28.95
CA TYR A 184 3.24 6.69 28.43
C TYR A 184 4.56 7.25 27.87
N ARG A 185 4.88 8.53 28.08
CA ARG A 185 6.11 9.18 27.54
C ARG A 185 7.40 8.41 27.84
N ASN A 186 7.53 7.93 29.07
CA ASN A 186 8.69 7.13 29.53
C ASN A 186 8.44 5.60 29.44
N LYS A 187 7.30 5.19 28.89
CA LYS A 187 6.83 3.80 28.79
C LYS A 187 6.29 3.50 27.39
N GLN A 188 6.90 4.06 26.35
CA GLN A 188 6.40 4.01 24.97
C GLN A 188 6.24 2.58 24.45
N THR A 189 7.05 1.65 24.96
CA THR A 189 6.95 0.22 24.62
C THR A 189 5.62 -0.41 25.08
N ASN A 190 4.93 0.17 26.05
CA ASN A 190 3.66 -0.34 26.58
C ASN A 190 2.44 0.03 25.74
N ILE A 191 2.58 0.87 24.71
CA ILE A 191 1.47 1.26 23.84
C ILE A 191 1.72 0.89 22.38
N CYS A 192 0.64 0.81 21.63
CA CYS A 192 0.66 0.66 20.19
C CYS A 192 -0.59 1.29 19.58
N ALA A 193 -0.60 1.46 18.25
CA ALA A 193 -1.81 1.80 17.51
C ALA A 193 -2.06 0.74 16.43
N ASP A 194 -3.32 0.45 16.15
CA ASP A 194 -3.71 -0.12 14.85
C ASP A 194 -3.98 1.05 13.90
N LEU A 195 -3.24 1.11 12.79
CA LEU A 195 -3.51 1.99 11.66
C LEU A 195 -4.43 1.25 10.70
N ASP A 196 -5.61 1.80 10.44
CA ASP A 196 -6.53 1.26 9.43
C ASP A 196 -6.01 1.53 8.02
N VAL A 197 -6.07 0.50 7.19
CA VAL A 197 -5.68 0.55 5.79
C VAL A 197 -6.69 -0.24 4.95
N GLU A 198 -6.90 0.22 3.73
CA GLU A 198 -7.83 -0.44 2.81
C GLU A 198 -7.40 -0.30 1.35
N THR A 199 -7.95 -1.19 0.54
CA THR A 199 -7.81 -1.17 -0.92
C THR A 199 -9.03 -1.81 -1.55
N ILE A 200 -9.26 -1.52 -2.83
CA ILE A 200 -10.24 -2.22 -3.65
C ILE A 200 -9.50 -3.04 -4.70
N VAL A 201 -9.93 -4.28 -4.90
CA VAL A 201 -9.39 -5.16 -5.94
C VAL A 201 -10.50 -5.91 -6.64
N GLN A 202 -10.22 -6.44 -7.84
CA GLN A 202 -11.17 -7.29 -8.54
C GLN A 202 -11.38 -8.63 -7.82
N ASP A 203 -12.63 -9.11 -7.82
CA ASP A 203 -13.00 -10.44 -7.35
C ASP A 203 -12.66 -11.52 -8.40
N ALA A 204 -11.42 -12.00 -8.43
CA ALA A 204 -10.99 -13.07 -9.35
C ALA A 204 -9.75 -13.83 -8.86
N GLU A 205 -9.53 -15.06 -9.35
CA GLU A 205 -8.32 -15.81 -9.00
C GLU A 205 -7.03 -15.15 -9.50
N THR A 206 -7.14 -14.39 -10.60
CA THR A 206 -6.03 -13.73 -11.30
C THR A 206 -5.54 -12.46 -10.60
N VAL A 207 -6.05 -12.15 -9.40
CA VAL A 207 -5.57 -11.06 -8.55
C VAL A 207 -4.90 -11.67 -7.31
N PRO A 208 -3.60 -11.98 -7.36
CA PRO A 208 -2.87 -12.39 -6.17
C PRO A 208 -2.37 -11.18 -5.38
N LEU A 209 -2.46 -11.27 -4.06
CA LEU A 209 -1.77 -10.38 -3.13
C LEU A 209 -0.55 -11.09 -2.54
N VAL A 210 0.48 -10.34 -2.16
CA VAL A 210 1.71 -10.94 -1.63
C VAL A 210 1.60 -11.12 -0.11
N CYS A 211 1.71 -12.37 0.36
CA CYS A 211 1.73 -12.69 1.79
C CYS A 211 3.07 -12.27 2.44
N ARG A 212 3.08 -12.19 3.77
CA ARG A 212 4.29 -11.90 4.56
C ARG A 212 5.47 -12.85 4.29
N ASP A 213 5.19 -14.10 3.94
CA ASP A 213 6.21 -15.10 3.59
C ASP A 213 6.68 -14.99 2.12
N GLY A 214 6.16 -14.02 1.38
CA GLY A 214 6.46 -13.75 -0.03
C GLY A 214 5.69 -14.60 -1.03
N ARG A 215 4.83 -15.52 -0.56
CA ARG A 215 3.99 -16.29 -1.46
C ARG A 215 2.81 -15.45 -1.95
N PRO A 216 2.49 -15.53 -3.25
CA PRO A 216 1.26 -14.95 -3.74
C PRO A 216 0.07 -15.75 -3.22
N LYS A 217 -0.98 -15.05 -2.79
CA LYS A 217 -2.25 -15.61 -2.35
C LYS A 217 -3.36 -14.99 -3.18
N SER A 218 -4.13 -15.86 -3.82
CA SER A 218 -5.29 -15.43 -4.61
C SER A 218 -6.32 -14.73 -3.73
N MET A 219 -6.98 -13.70 -4.26
CA MET A 219 -8.09 -13.03 -3.58
C MET A 219 -9.21 -13.97 -3.14
N LYS A 220 -9.51 -15.00 -3.95
CA LYS A 220 -10.53 -16.03 -3.62
C LYS A 220 -10.18 -16.87 -2.38
N GLN A 221 -8.92 -16.89 -1.98
CA GLN A 221 -8.41 -17.63 -0.82
C GLN A 221 -8.07 -16.73 0.37
N LEU A 222 -8.26 -15.41 0.23
CA LEU A 222 -7.97 -14.45 1.28
C LEU A 222 -9.03 -14.54 2.38
N LYS A 223 -8.60 -14.49 3.64
CA LYS A 223 -9.50 -14.50 4.80
C LYS A 223 -9.04 -13.54 5.90
N PRO A 224 -9.97 -13.06 6.77
CA PRO A 224 -9.59 -12.32 7.96
C PRO A 224 -8.51 -13.04 8.77
N GLY A 225 -7.51 -12.30 9.22
CA GLY A 225 -6.32 -12.83 9.91
C GLY A 225 -5.10 -13.05 9.01
N ASP A 226 -5.28 -13.12 7.69
CA ASP A 226 -4.17 -13.18 6.74
C ASP A 226 -3.28 -11.92 6.85
N ARG A 227 -2.00 -12.08 6.52
CA ARG A 227 -1.00 -11.00 6.57
C ARG A 227 -0.46 -10.73 5.17
N ILE A 228 -0.87 -9.60 4.61
CA ILE A 228 -0.53 -9.16 3.25
C ILE A 228 0.46 -8.00 3.30
N MET A 229 1.43 -7.98 2.41
CA MET A 229 2.40 -6.90 2.31
C MET A 229 1.76 -5.66 1.69
N ALA A 230 1.93 -4.52 2.36
CA ALA A 230 1.57 -3.21 1.84
C ALA A 230 2.68 -2.22 2.15
N TYR A 231 2.93 -1.30 1.23
CA TYR A 231 3.71 -0.11 1.49
C TYR A 231 2.86 0.85 2.32
N ILE A 232 3.36 1.20 3.51
CA ILE A 232 2.75 2.23 4.36
C ILE A 232 3.70 3.42 4.35
N GLN A 233 3.22 4.54 3.82
CA GLN A 233 4.01 5.77 3.79
C GLN A 233 4.39 6.18 5.22
N ASN A 234 5.68 6.43 5.44
CA ASN A 234 6.11 7.03 6.70
C ASN A 234 5.48 8.43 6.81
N PRO A 235 4.83 8.76 7.94
CA PRO A 235 4.25 10.07 8.18
C PRO A 235 5.23 11.25 8.11
N GLU A 236 6.54 11.02 8.24
CA GLU A 236 7.59 12.03 7.99
C GLU A 236 7.67 12.42 6.50
N LEU A 237 7.06 11.63 5.61
CA LEU A 237 6.95 11.91 4.18
C LEU A 237 5.63 12.62 3.96
N GLN A 238 5.70 13.95 3.77
CA GLN A 238 4.65 14.86 3.34
C GLN A 238 3.52 14.16 2.56
N SER A 239 2.27 14.45 2.94
CA SER A 239 1.07 13.97 2.25
C SER A 239 1.24 14.11 0.74
N ARG A 240 0.93 13.07 -0.02
CA ARG A 240 0.88 13.20 -1.49
C ARG A 240 -0.53 13.66 -1.81
N HIS A 241 -0.66 14.71 -2.59
CA HIS A 241 -1.93 15.03 -3.22
C HIS A 241 -1.61 15.34 -4.68
N PHE A 242 -2.22 14.58 -5.61
CA PHE A 242 -1.95 14.68 -7.05
C PHE A 242 -0.48 14.59 -7.46
N GLY A 243 0.12 13.40 -7.33
CA GLY A 243 1.42 13.08 -7.95
C GLY A 243 2.63 13.94 -7.54
N MET A 244 2.45 14.90 -6.63
CA MET A 244 3.49 15.76 -6.07
C MET A 244 3.39 15.77 -4.54
N ALA A 245 4.50 16.10 -3.89
CA ALA A 245 4.52 16.37 -2.45
C ALA A 245 3.61 17.57 -2.17
N TYR A 246 2.61 17.38 -1.33
CA TYR A 246 1.73 18.44 -0.85
C TYR A 246 2.21 18.84 0.55
N GLU A 247 2.57 20.11 0.73
CA GLU A 247 2.89 20.69 2.03
C GLU A 247 1.61 20.99 2.83
N GLY A 248 0.79 19.95 3.08
CA GLY A 248 -0.42 20.10 3.86
C GLY A 248 -1.11 18.78 4.21
N PHE A 249 -2.26 18.90 4.88
CA PHE A 249 -3.07 17.78 5.34
C PHE A 249 -4.23 17.49 4.36
N CYS A 250 -4.37 16.23 3.91
CA CYS A 250 -5.51 15.76 3.13
C CYS A 250 -6.05 14.46 3.72
N LEU A 251 -7.34 14.43 4.08
CA LEU A 251 -7.98 13.25 4.67
C LEU A 251 -8.71 12.43 3.60
N GLU A 252 -8.07 11.39 3.10
CA GLU A 252 -8.73 10.38 2.25
C GLU A 252 -9.36 9.28 3.13
N ARG A 253 -10.68 9.05 2.97
CA ARG A 253 -11.49 8.02 3.65
C ARG A 253 -12.44 7.36 2.67
#